data_AF-Q5Q017-F1
#
_entry.id   AF-Q5Q017-F1
#
_cell.length_a   1.000
_cell.length_b   1.000
_cell.length_c   1.000
_cell.angle_alpha   90.00
_cell.angle_beta   90.00
_cell.angle_gamma   90.00
#
_symmetry.space_group_name_H-M   'P 1'
#
loop_
_entity.id
_entity.type
_entity.pdbx_description
1 polymer ?
#
loop_
_entity_poly.entity_id
_entity_poly.type
_entity_poly.pdbx_seq_one_letter_code
_entity_poly.pdbx_strand_id
1 'polypeptide(L)' 'SFKVIWKDGTESIITNPNEFPDQDQAHFKVQEVHEPYVSATITLPDEYLGEVIKLCEANRGEQKELTFFTATQVILK' A
#
# COMPACT_ATOMS: atom_id res chain seq x y z
N SER A 1 -2.97 -6.04 -9.34
CA SER A 1 -4.41 -6.20 -9.61
C SER A 1 -5.18 -5.42 -8.58
N PHE A 2 -6.33 -4.86 -8.94
CA PHE A 2 -7.24 -4.14 -8.05
C PHE A 2 -8.52 -4.93 -7.88
N LYS A 3 -9.12 -4.89 -6.68
CA LYS A 3 -10.46 -5.46 -6.47
C LYS A 3 -11.48 -4.33 -6.47
N VAL A 4 -12.50 -4.44 -7.29
CA VAL A 4 -13.59 -3.46 -7.40
C VAL A 4 -14.88 -4.10 -6.92
N ILE A 5 -15.56 -3.43 -5.98
CA ILE A 5 -16.90 -3.76 -5.51
C ILE A 5 -17.86 -2.80 -6.20
N TRP A 6 -18.82 -3.37 -6.93
CA TRP A 6 -19.84 -2.62 -7.65
C TRP A 6 -21.07 -2.40 -6.76
N LYS A 7 -21.86 -1.36 -7.03
CA LYS A 7 -23.07 -1.03 -6.25
C LYS A 7 -24.18 -2.09 -6.32
N ASP A 8 -24.13 -2.99 -7.29
CA ASP A 8 -25.00 -4.15 -7.37
C ASP A 8 -24.54 -5.33 -6.47
N GLY A 9 -23.42 -5.15 -5.75
CA GLY A 9 -22.83 -6.14 -4.86
C GLY A 9 -21.88 -7.13 -5.56
N THR A 10 -21.68 -7.02 -6.87
CA THR A 10 -20.72 -7.87 -7.58
C THR A 10 -19.28 -7.44 -7.33
N GLU A 11 -18.35 -8.38 -7.44
CA GLU A 11 -16.92 -8.13 -7.27
C GLU A 11 -16.16 -8.48 -8.56
N SER A 12 -15.16 -7.68 -8.91
CA SER A 12 -14.28 -7.95 -10.04
C SER A 12 -12.81 -7.69 -9.70
N ILE A 13 -11.92 -8.50 -10.27
CA ILE A 13 -10.47 -8.33 -10.13
C ILE A 13 -9.95 -7.77 -11.44
N ILE A 14 -9.46 -6.54 -11.40
CA ILE A 14 -8.91 -5.83 -12.54
C ILE A 14 -7.41 -6.04 -12.56
N THR A 15 -6.90 -6.68 -13.62
CA THR A 15 -5.46 -6.96 -13.78
C THR A 15 -4.81 -6.04 -14.81
N ASN A 16 -5.59 -5.54 -15.77
CA ASN A 16 -5.17 -4.61 -16.81
C ASN A 16 -5.70 -3.19 -16.51
N PRO A 17 -4.86 -2.15 -16.49
CA PRO A 17 -5.32 -0.77 -16.32
C PRO A 17 -6.39 -0.33 -17.33
N ASN A 18 -6.40 -0.89 -18.54
CA ASN A 18 -7.41 -0.56 -19.57
C ASN A 18 -8.81 -1.12 -19.26
N GLU A 19 -8.91 -2.08 -18.35
CA GLU A 19 -10.19 -2.64 -17.88
C GLU A 19 -10.76 -1.85 -16.69
N PHE A 20 -10.01 -0.87 -16.19
CA PHE A 20 -10.47 -0.02 -15.10
C PHE A 20 -11.64 0.86 -15.56
N PRO A 21 -12.74 0.96 -14.79
CA PRO A 21 -13.91 1.72 -15.21
C PRO A 21 -13.56 3.19 -15.47
N ASP A 22 -13.96 3.70 -16.63
CA ASP A 22 -13.85 5.11 -16.99
C ASP A 22 -14.61 6.01 -15.99
N GLN A 23 -14.25 7.29 -15.91
CA GLN A 23 -14.75 8.23 -14.89
C GLN A 23 -16.28 8.25 -14.74
N ASP A 24 -17.02 8.19 -15.84
CA ASP A 24 -18.49 8.14 -15.81
C ASP A 24 -18.99 6.82 -15.20
N GLN A 25 -18.39 5.68 -15.53
CA GLN A 25 -18.78 4.38 -14.96
C GLN A 25 -18.36 4.23 -13.50
N ALA A 26 -17.20 4.80 -13.13
CA ALA A 26 -16.71 4.80 -11.77
C ALA A 26 -17.66 5.53 -10.81
N HIS A 27 -18.15 6.72 -11.19
CA HIS A 27 -19.04 7.51 -10.33
C HIS A 27 -20.40 6.84 -10.07
N PHE A 28 -20.97 6.22 -11.11
CA PHE A 28 -22.32 5.63 -11.01
C PHE A 28 -22.32 4.18 -10.51
N LYS A 29 -21.34 3.36 -10.87
CA LYS A 29 -21.38 1.90 -10.64
C LYS A 29 -20.42 1.38 -9.58
N VAL A 30 -19.31 2.06 -9.32
CA VAL A 30 -18.33 1.60 -8.32
C VAL A 30 -18.80 2.01 -6.92
N GLN A 31 -18.74 1.07 -6.00
CA GLN A 31 -18.96 1.30 -4.57
C GLN A 31 -17.63 1.48 -3.85
N GLU A 32 -16.70 0.53 -4.04
CA GLU A 32 -15.39 0.55 -3.39
C GLU A 32 -14.30 0.02 -4.31
N VAL A 33 -13.09 0.54 -4.16
CA VAL A 33 -11.88 0.04 -4.82
C VAL A 33 -10.87 -0.34 -3.75
N HIS A 34 -10.39 -1.57 -3.83
CA HIS A 34 -9.42 -2.16 -2.91
C HIS A 34 -8.09 -2.34 -3.65
N GLU A 35 -7.07 -1.60 -3.20
CA GLU A 35 -5.71 -1.70 -3.70
C GLU A 35 -4.92 -2.76 -2.92
N PRO A 36 -3.98 -3.50 -3.54
CA PRO A 36 -3.15 -4.46 -2.83
C PRO A 36 -2.15 -3.72 -1.92
N TYR A 37 -2.08 -4.14 -0.66
CA TYR A 37 -1.06 -3.70 0.29
C TYR A 37 0.00 -4.80 0.50
N VAL A 38 1.24 -4.39 0.76
CA VAL A 38 2.35 -5.30 1.06
C VAL A 38 2.91 -4.97 2.44
N SER A 39 3.32 -6.00 3.17
CA SER A 39 4.14 -5.85 4.38
C SER A 39 5.61 -6.02 3.98
N ALA A 40 6.43 -5.04 4.35
CA ALA A 40 7.87 -5.07 4.12
C ALA A 40 8.61 -5.20 5.44
N THR A 41 9.84 -5.70 5.40
CA THR A 41 10.77 -5.66 6.53
C THR A 41 12.09 -5.14 6.02
N ILE A 42 12.56 -4.04 6.60
CA ILE A 42 13.75 -3.32 6.17
C ILE A 42 14.77 -3.42 7.29
N THR A 43 15.98 -3.88 6.97
CA THR A 43 17.12 -3.84 7.88
C THR A 43 18.08 -2.76 7.41
N LEU A 44 18.38 -1.83 8.29
CA LEU A 44 19.21 -0.66 7.98
C LEU A 44 20.05 -0.22 9.18
N PRO A 45 21.14 0.52 8.95
CA PRO A 45 21.83 1.22 10.01
C PRO A 45 20.95 2.29 10.67
N ASP A 46 21.15 2.55 11.96
CA ASP A 46 20.38 3.54 12.74
C ASP A 46 20.51 4.97 12.19
N GLU A 47 21.66 5.32 11.62
CA GLU A 47 21.92 6.62 10.99
C GLU A 47 20.96 6.95 9.82
N TYR A 48 20.37 5.95 9.15
CA TYR A 48 19.43 6.15 8.04
C TYR A 48 17.95 6.05 8.44
N LEU A 49 17.65 5.76 9.71
CA LEU A 49 16.29 5.43 10.15
C LEU A 49 15.28 6.54 9.81
N GLY A 50 15.63 7.79 10.12
CA GLY A 50 14.74 8.92 9.88
C GLY A 50 14.42 9.13 8.40
N GLU A 51 15.40 8.99 7.51
CA GLU A 51 15.20 9.18 6.07
C GLU A 51 14.38 8.04 5.45
N VAL A 52 14.59 6.80 5.92
CA VAL A 52 13.79 5.65 5.46
C VAL A 52 12.33 5.75 5.92
N ILE A 53 12.07 6.18 7.16
CA ILE A 53 10.70 6.40 7.64
C ILE A 53 10.00 7.45 6.76
N LYS A 54 10.63 8.61 6.55
CA LYS A 54 10.08 9.68 5.69
C LYS A 54 9.78 9.19 4.28
N LEU A 55 10.68 8.38 3.71
CA LEU A 55 10.49 7.80 2.39
C LEU A 55 9.28 6.84 2.36
N CYS A 56 9.12 5.98 3.36
CA CYS A 56 7.96 5.10 3.46
C CYS A 56 6.66 5.89 3.62
N GLU A 57 6.61 6.89 4.50
CA GLU A 57 5.43 7.73 4.72
C GLU A 57 5.02 8.49 3.45
N ALA A 58 5.99 9.04 2.71
CA ALA A 58 5.75 9.70 1.42
C ALA A 58 5.13 8.76 0.36
N ASN A 59 5.32 7.44 0.51
CA ASN A 59 4.78 6.41 -0.37
C ASN A 59 3.56 5.68 0.23
N ARG A 60 2.82 6.32 1.15
CA ARG A 60 1.65 5.74 1.84
C ARG A 60 1.97 4.52 2.72
N GLY A 61 3.24 4.34 3.08
CA GLY A 61 3.68 3.35 4.04
C GLY A 61 3.31 3.77 5.47
N GLU A 62 2.98 2.78 6.29
CA GLU A 62 2.68 2.98 7.71
C GLU A 62 3.62 2.08 8.51
N GLN A 63 4.41 2.68 9.38
CA GLN A 63 5.29 1.92 10.28
C GLN A 63 4.45 1.08 11.24
N LYS A 64 4.73 -0.22 11.30
CA LYS A 64 4.07 -1.19 12.19
C LYS A 64 4.97 -1.60 13.35
N GLU A 65 6.26 -1.77 13.13
CA GLU A 65 7.19 -2.25 14.15
C GLU A 65 8.57 -1.62 13.99
N LEU A 66 9.25 -1.35 15.11
CA LEU A 66 10.63 -0.90 15.15
C LEU A 66 11.39 -1.71 16.19
N THR A 67 12.47 -2.37 15.76
CA THR A 67 13.31 -3.19 16.64
C THR A 67 14.78 -2.82 16.46
N PHE A 68 15.45 -2.53 17.56
CA PHE A 68 16.90 -2.38 17.58
C PHE A 68 17.52 -3.78 17.70
N PHE A 69 18.19 -4.24 16.65
CA PHE A 69 18.82 -5.56 16.62
C PHE A 69 20.21 -5.54 17.24
N THR A 70 20.99 -4.51 16.96
CA THR A 70 22.28 -4.22 17.61
C THR A 70 22.39 -2.72 17.89
N ALA A 71 23.53 -2.26 18.43
CA ALA A 71 23.76 -0.84 18.68
C ALA A 71 23.70 0.03 17.41
N THR A 72 23.92 -0.56 16.22
CA THR A 72 23.96 0.17 14.95
C THR A 72 22.96 -0.34 13.92
N GLN A 73 22.25 -1.44 14.20
CA GLN A 73 21.28 -2.02 13.25
C GLN A 73 19.87 -1.97 13.77
N VAL A 74 18.98 -1.54 12.89
CA VAL A 74 17.55 -1.39 13.11
C VAL A 74 16.79 -2.24 12.10
N ILE A 75 15.73 -2.89 12.58
CA ILE A 75 14.74 -3.59 11.79
C ILE A 75 13.44 -2.80 11.87
N LEU A 76 12.95 -2.37 10.72
CA LEU A 76 11.71 -1.63 10.55
C LEU A 76 10.70 -2.52 9.81
N LYS A 77 9.45 -2.54 10.25
CA LYS A 77 8.32 -3.10 9.51
C LYS A 77 7.24 -2.07 9.28
#